data_AF-A0A7X8QS94-F1
#
_entry.id   AF-A0A7X8QS94-F1
#
_cell.length_a   1.000
_cell.length_b   1.000
_cell.length_c   1.000
_cell.angle_alpha   90.00
_cell.angle_beta   90.00
_cell.angle_gamma   90.00
#
_symmetry.space_group_name_H-M   'P 1'
#
loop_
_entity.id
_entity.type
_entity.pdbx_description
1 polymer ?
#
loop_
_entity_poly.entity_id
_entity_poly.type
_entity_poly.pdbx_seq_one_letter_code
_entity_poly.pdbx_strand_id
1 'polypeptide(L)'
;MRNIKLISLLIVCGIISIIQVKAEPIIWLGGDGDWHDAAKWSSETVPGEGAIAEVNSGSISLTNGTAELAAFTINGGEVVFDGWESSLSAEEIAINGGSFTHNINTAKTTNAEGKWEPTARVLLVCSKTAYSRNQMLYSIEILFS
;
A
#
# COMPACT_ATOMS: atom_id res chain seq x y z
N MET A 1 57.65 -13.62 29.02
CA MET A 1 56.65 -14.53 28.43
C MET A 1 55.26 -13.96 28.66
N ARG A 2 54.60 -13.44 27.60
CA ARG A 2 53.15 -13.42 27.26
C ARG A 2 52.97 -12.41 26.10
N ASN A 3 53.39 -12.76 24.88
CA ASN A 3 52.61 -13.40 23.80
C ASN A 3 51.56 -12.50 23.10
N ILE A 4 51.89 -12.24 21.82
CA ILE A 4 51.04 -12.17 20.61
C ILE A 4 50.53 -10.79 20.16
N LYS A 5 50.82 -10.55 18.87
CA LYS A 5 50.68 -9.35 18.03
C LYS A 5 49.34 -9.32 17.28
N LEU A 6 49.08 -8.16 16.68
CA LEU A 6 48.30 -7.90 15.45
C LEU A 6 46.77 -7.87 15.54
N ILE A 7 46.25 -6.76 14.97
CA ILE A 7 45.00 -6.52 14.23
C ILE A 7 44.47 -5.16 14.74
N SER A 8 45.02 -4.04 14.28
CA SER A 8 44.78 -3.43 12.97
C SER A 8 43.32 -3.00 12.79
N LEU A 9 43.18 -1.84 12.15
CA LEU A 9 41.97 -1.29 11.55
C LEU A 9 41.16 -0.30 12.42
N LEU A 10 41.52 0.99 12.23
CA LEU A 10 40.57 2.09 12.05
C LEU A 10 39.50 2.22 13.14
N ILE A 11 39.80 3.00 14.18
CA ILE A 11 38.80 3.85 14.83
C ILE A 11 38.40 4.90 13.78
N VAL A 12 37.63 4.49 12.77
CA VAL A 12 36.73 5.39 12.06
C VAL A 12 35.61 5.65 13.06
N CYS A 13 35.87 6.60 13.95
CA CYS A 13 34.87 7.25 14.79
C CYS A 13 34.01 8.19 13.92
N GLY A 14 33.60 7.70 12.76
CA GLY A 14 32.87 8.45 11.75
C GLY A 14 31.55 7.75 11.53
N ILE A 15 30.53 8.22 12.25
CA ILE A 15 29.14 8.22 11.79
C ILE A 15 28.74 6.88 11.15
N ILE A 16 28.37 5.89 11.96
CA ILE A 16 27.45 4.86 11.48
C ILE A 16 26.13 5.59 11.25
N SER A 17 26.01 6.27 10.11
CA SER A 17 24.72 6.54 9.52
C SER A 17 24.13 5.17 9.31
N ILE A 18 23.12 4.84 10.10
CA ILE A 18 22.32 3.65 9.88
C ILE A 18 21.71 3.90 8.51
N ILE A 19 22.30 3.33 7.45
CA ILE A 19 21.76 3.44 6.10
C ILE A 19 20.45 2.67 6.17
N GLN A 20 19.34 3.39 6.30
CA GLN A 20 18.02 2.85 6.10
C GLN A 20 17.95 2.52 4.61
N VAL A 21 18.31 1.31 4.23
CA VAL A 21 18.02 0.78 2.90
C VAL A 21 16.51 0.57 2.87
N LYS A 22 15.75 1.63 2.56
CA LYS A 22 14.38 1.44 2.10
C LYS A 22 14.44 0.94 0.66
N ALA A 23 13.62 -0.05 0.33
CA ALA A 23 13.43 -0.45 -1.06
C ALA A 23 13.03 0.79 -1.89
N GLU A 24 13.51 0.89 -3.12
CA GLU A 24 13.06 1.94 -4.03
C GLU A 24 11.55 1.76 -4.28
N PRO A 25 10.74 2.83 -4.18
CA PRO A 25 9.32 2.75 -4.48
C PRO A 25 9.05 2.29 -5.91
N ILE A 26 8.09 1.39 -6.07
CA ILE A 26 7.48 1.05 -7.35
C ILE A 26 6.33 2.04 -7.56
N ILE A 27 6.46 2.88 -8.58
CA ILE A 27 5.61 4.05 -8.78
C ILE A 27 4.55 3.74 -9.81
N TRP A 28 3.29 4.07 -9.50
CA TRP A 28 2.21 4.07 -10.48
C TRP A 28 2.46 5.16 -11.51
N LEU A 29 2.48 4.79 -12.79
CA LEU A 29 2.84 5.68 -13.90
C LEU A 29 1.75 6.73 -14.23
N GLY A 30 0.60 6.66 -13.56
CA GLY A 30 -0.54 7.56 -13.75
C GLY A 30 -1.55 7.04 -14.78
N GLY A 31 -2.55 7.88 -15.06
CA GLY A 31 -3.69 7.50 -15.91
C GLY A 31 -4.56 6.40 -15.29
N ASP A 32 -5.47 5.86 -16.09
CA ASP A 32 -6.44 4.85 -15.67
C ASP A 32 -5.89 3.44 -15.90
N GLY A 33 -6.07 2.51 -14.95
CA GLY A 33 -5.60 1.14 -15.12
C GLY A 33 -5.94 0.20 -13.97
N ASP A 34 -5.68 -1.09 -14.17
CA ASP A 34 -5.79 -2.12 -13.14
C ASP A 34 -4.49 -2.18 -12.32
N TRP A 35 -4.60 -2.24 -10.98
CA TRP A 35 -3.47 -2.43 -10.07
C TRP A 35 -2.57 -3.60 -10.49
N HIS A 36 -3.16 -4.67 -11.01
CA HIS A 36 -2.48 -5.91 -11.39
C HIS A 36 -1.91 -5.89 -12.82
N ASP A 37 -2.01 -4.77 -13.54
CA ASP A 37 -1.31 -4.56 -14.81
C ASP A 37 0.13 -4.09 -14.55
N ALA A 38 1.09 -4.99 -14.76
CA ALA A 38 2.52 -4.71 -14.58
C ALA A 38 3.01 -3.51 -15.42
N ALA A 39 2.40 -3.25 -16.57
CA ALA A 39 2.79 -2.13 -17.45
C ALA A 39 2.41 -0.75 -16.88
N LYS A 40 1.61 -0.70 -15.80
CA LYS A 40 1.24 0.54 -15.11
C LYS A 40 2.23 0.95 -14.02
N TRP A 41 3.22 0.11 -13.73
CA TRP A 41 4.20 0.33 -12.69
C TRP A 41 5.59 0.63 -13.25
N SER A 42 6.34 1.49 -12.57
CA SER A 42 7.67 1.95 -13.02
C SER A 42 8.73 0.85 -13.15
N SER A 43 8.53 -0.29 -12.48
CA SER A 43 9.43 -1.45 -12.56
C SER A 43 8.98 -2.50 -13.59
N GLU A 44 7.91 -2.24 -14.34
CA GLU A 44 7.25 -3.22 -15.22
C GLU A 44 6.84 -4.50 -14.47
N THR A 45 6.59 -4.37 -13.16
CA THR A 45 6.15 -5.45 -12.27
C THR A 45 5.12 -4.92 -11.28
N VAL A 46 4.14 -5.76 -10.94
CA VAL A 46 3.18 -5.44 -9.87
C VAL A 46 3.91 -5.47 -8.51
N PRO A 47 3.70 -4.49 -7.61
CA PRO A 47 4.26 -4.52 -6.27
C PRO A 47 3.89 -5.83 -5.53
N GLY A 48 4.92 -6.60 -5.19
CA GLY A 48 4.81 -7.86 -4.45
C GLY A 48 4.99 -7.68 -2.94
N GLU A 49 5.10 -8.80 -2.23
CA GLU A 49 5.31 -8.84 -0.78
C GLU A 49 6.55 -8.02 -0.36
N GLY A 50 6.41 -7.20 0.68
CA GLY A 50 7.47 -6.34 1.19
C GLY A 50 7.89 -5.18 0.27
N ALA A 51 7.22 -5.01 -0.88
CA ALA A 51 7.50 -3.88 -1.76
C ALA A 51 6.99 -2.56 -1.17
N ILE A 52 7.55 -1.45 -1.66
CA ILE A 52 7.04 -0.11 -1.39
C ILE A 52 6.32 0.34 -2.67
N ALA A 53 5.06 0.71 -2.56
CA ALA A 53 4.25 1.21 -3.67
C ALA A 53 3.88 2.67 -3.46
N GLU A 54 3.98 3.48 -4.52
CA GLU A 54 3.66 4.91 -4.49
C GLU A 54 2.73 5.31 -5.62
N VAL A 55 1.67 6.04 -5.29
CA VAL A 55 0.69 6.57 -6.24
C VAL A 55 0.67 8.09 -6.15
N ASN A 56 1.08 8.74 -7.24
CA ASN A 56 1.14 10.20 -7.33
C ASN A 56 -0.08 10.82 -8.02
N SER A 57 -0.70 10.09 -8.96
CA SER A 57 -1.91 10.49 -9.69
C SER A 57 -2.49 9.28 -10.43
N GLY A 58 -3.64 9.46 -11.10
CA GLY A 58 -4.30 8.40 -11.89
C GLY A 58 -5.55 7.84 -11.22
N SER A 59 -6.21 6.90 -11.89
CA SER A 59 -7.35 6.13 -11.38
C SER A 59 -7.03 4.64 -11.45
N ILE A 60 -7.01 3.99 -10.29
CA ILE A 60 -6.59 2.60 -10.17
C ILE A 60 -7.81 1.75 -9.84
N SER A 61 -8.09 0.74 -10.66
CA SER A 61 -9.04 -0.32 -10.33
C SER A 61 -8.34 -1.41 -9.55
N LEU A 62 -8.90 -1.78 -8.39
CA LEU A 62 -8.42 -2.88 -7.56
C LEU A 62 -9.47 -3.98 -7.52
N THR A 63 -9.27 -5.01 -8.33
CA THR A 63 -10.22 -6.10 -8.57
C THR A 63 -10.05 -7.30 -7.63
N ASN A 64 -8.92 -7.38 -6.93
CA ASN A 64 -8.64 -8.38 -5.90
C ASN A 64 -7.64 -7.84 -4.86
N GLY A 65 -7.30 -8.64 -3.86
CA GLY A 65 -6.33 -8.27 -2.83
C GLY A 65 -4.92 -8.04 -3.39
N THR A 66 -4.21 -7.04 -2.85
CA THR A 66 -2.77 -6.87 -3.06
C THR A 66 -1.97 -7.89 -2.26
N ALA A 67 -0.68 -8.07 -2.58
CA ALA A 67 0.26 -8.66 -1.64
C ALA A 67 0.41 -7.78 -0.39
N GLU A 68 0.97 -8.32 0.70
CA GLU A 68 1.30 -7.54 1.90
C GLU A 68 2.54 -6.67 1.63
N LEU A 69 2.30 -5.38 1.38
CA LEU A 69 3.36 -4.42 1.08
C LEU A 69 4.09 -3.99 2.36
N ALA A 70 5.36 -3.60 2.24
CA ALA A 70 6.05 -2.93 3.35
C ALA A 70 5.49 -1.51 3.56
N ALA A 71 5.16 -0.81 2.47
CA ALA A 71 4.50 0.48 2.57
C ALA A 71 3.67 0.80 1.32
N PHE A 72 2.54 1.47 1.53
CA PHE A 72 1.75 2.10 0.49
C PHE A 72 1.62 3.60 0.77
N THR A 73 1.95 4.42 -0.23
CA THR A 73 1.74 5.87 -0.16
C THR A 73 0.87 6.35 -1.31
N ILE A 74 -0.19 7.09 -1.00
CA ILE A 74 -0.98 7.84 -1.99
C ILE A 74 -0.82 9.34 -1.74
N ASN A 75 -0.27 10.02 -2.74
CA ASN A 75 -0.08 11.47 -2.77
C ASN A 75 -1.19 12.18 -3.57
N GLY A 76 -1.85 11.47 -4.48
CA GLY A 76 -2.95 11.96 -5.32
C GLY A 76 -3.54 10.85 -6.19
N GLY A 77 -4.64 11.12 -6.88
CA GLY A 77 -5.37 10.13 -7.68
C GLY A 77 -6.50 9.43 -6.92
N GLU A 78 -6.97 8.31 -7.45
CA GLU A 78 -8.06 7.52 -6.88
C GLU A 78 -7.76 6.02 -6.95
N VAL A 79 -8.14 5.28 -5.91
CA VAL A 79 -8.20 3.82 -5.91
C VAL A 79 -9.65 3.37 -5.76
N VAL A 80 -10.14 2.63 -6.75
CA VAL A 80 -11.51 2.11 -6.86
C VAL A 80 -11.49 0.61 -6.55
N PHE A 81 -12.12 0.22 -5.45
CA PHE A 81 -12.27 -1.18 -5.06
C PHE A 81 -13.41 -1.84 -5.83
N ASP A 82 -13.11 -2.91 -6.56
CA ASP A 82 -14.08 -3.68 -7.34
C ASP A 82 -14.24 -5.09 -6.78
N GLY A 83 -15.08 -5.21 -5.76
CA GLY A 83 -15.41 -6.47 -5.10
C GLY A 83 -15.41 -6.36 -3.58
N TRP A 84 -15.97 -7.37 -2.93
CA TRP A 84 -15.99 -7.43 -1.46
C TRP A 84 -14.64 -7.86 -0.87
N GLU A 85 -13.91 -8.70 -1.61
CA GLU A 85 -12.61 -9.25 -1.21
C GLU A 85 -11.41 -8.46 -1.77
N SER A 86 -11.65 -7.36 -2.50
CA SER A 86 -10.56 -6.47 -2.90
C SER A 86 -10.04 -5.74 -1.66
N SER A 87 -8.73 -5.82 -1.44
CA SER A 87 -8.07 -5.30 -0.25
C SER A 87 -6.72 -4.69 -0.61
N LEU A 88 -6.40 -3.54 -0.04
CA LEU A 88 -5.05 -2.99 -0.08
C LEU A 88 -4.38 -3.28 1.26
N SER A 89 -3.32 -4.08 1.22
CA SER A 89 -2.62 -4.57 2.40
C SER A 89 -1.20 -4.01 2.48
N ALA A 90 -0.84 -3.36 3.59
CA ALA A 90 0.52 -2.88 3.81
C ALA A 90 0.85 -2.76 5.30
N GLU A 91 2.13 -2.88 5.69
CA GLU A 91 2.54 -2.55 7.07
C GLU A 91 2.29 -1.06 7.36
N GLU A 92 2.71 -0.20 6.45
CA GLU A 92 2.58 1.26 6.58
C GLU A 92 1.70 1.82 5.47
N ILE A 93 0.62 2.53 5.83
CA ILE A 93 -0.27 3.23 4.88
C ILE A 93 -0.19 4.74 5.12
N ALA A 94 0.28 5.48 4.12
CA ALA A 94 0.36 6.94 4.14
C ALA A 94 -0.60 7.56 3.12
N ILE A 95 -1.59 8.30 3.62
CA ILE A 95 -2.59 9.02 2.81
C ILE A 95 -2.27 10.51 2.86
N ASN A 96 -1.43 10.97 1.94
CA ASN A 96 -1.05 12.37 1.81
C ASN A 96 -2.04 13.16 0.92
N GLY A 97 -2.76 12.47 0.03
CA GLY A 97 -3.80 13.01 -0.85
C GLY A 97 -4.54 11.89 -1.59
N GLY A 98 -5.42 12.26 -2.53
CA GLY A 98 -6.22 11.31 -3.30
C GLY A 98 -7.48 10.79 -2.59
N SER A 99 -8.18 9.85 -3.22
CA SER A 99 -9.42 9.24 -2.72
C SER A 99 -9.41 7.72 -2.81
N PHE A 100 -10.18 7.09 -1.93
CA PHE A 100 -10.53 5.67 -2.04
C PHE A 100 -12.05 5.59 -2.20
N THR A 101 -12.51 4.82 -3.17
CA THR A 101 -13.93 4.56 -3.40
C THR A 101 -14.12 3.10 -3.74
N HIS A 102 -15.36 2.67 -3.85
CA HIS A 102 -15.71 1.33 -4.33
C HIS A 102 -16.67 1.45 -5.50
N ASN A 103 -16.75 0.40 -6.31
CA ASN A 103 -17.74 0.37 -7.39
C ASN A 103 -19.16 0.52 -6.87
N ILE A 104 -20.00 1.14 -7.71
CA ILE A 104 -21.40 1.37 -7.40
C ILE A 104 -22.07 0.04 -7.08
N ASN A 105 -22.86 0.04 -6.01
CA ASN A 105 -23.59 -1.15 -5.64
C ASN A 105 -24.65 -1.50 -6.69
N THR A 106 -24.69 -2.77 -7.08
CA THR A 106 -25.64 -3.28 -8.10
C THR A 106 -26.84 -4.02 -7.51
N ALA A 107 -26.85 -4.31 -6.20
CA ALA A 107 -27.94 -4.98 -5.51
C ALA A 107 -29.20 -4.10 -5.47
N LYS A 108 -30.23 -4.54 -6.20
CA LYS A 108 -31.54 -3.86 -6.28
C LYS A 108 -32.55 -4.36 -5.25
N THR A 109 -32.29 -5.52 -4.64
CA THR A 109 -33.15 -6.17 -3.65
C THR A 109 -32.30 -6.74 -2.53
N THR A 110 -32.95 -7.12 -1.44
CA THR A 110 -32.34 -7.89 -0.35
C THR A 110 -32.24 -9.37 -0.70
N ASN A 111 -31.35 -10.09 -0.02
CA ASN A 111 -31.20 -11.54 -0.08
C ASN A 111 -32.39 -12.27 0.59
N ALA A 112 -32.33 -13.61 0.64
CA ALA A 112 -33.41 -14.43 1.21
C ALA A 112 -33.71 -14.13 2.69
N GLU A 113 -32.73 -13.59 3.42
CA GLU A 113 -32.85 -13.17 4.82
C GLU A 113 -33.30 -11.72 4.98
N GLY A 114 -33.65 -11.02 3.89
CA GLY A 114 -34.03 -9.60 3.94
C GLY A 114 -32.87 -8.66 4.20
N LYS A 115 -31.62 -9.11 4.03
CA LYS A 115 -30.42 -8.29 4.17
C LYS A 115 -29.97 -7.76 2.81
N TRP A 116 -29.50 -6.52 2.78
CA TRP A 116 -28.90 -5.97 1.58
C TRP A 116 -27.42 -6.36 1.52
N GLU A 117 -27.01 -6.97 0.41
CA GLU A 117 -25.65 -7.49 0.23
C GLU A 117 -24.80 -6.53 -0.60
N PRO A 118 -23.78 -5.89 0.01
CA PRO A 118 -22.94 -4.95 -0.71
C PRO A 118 -22.09 -5.60 -1.81
N THR A 119 -21.98 -4.95 -3.00
CA THR A 119 -21.14 -5.45 -4.11
C THR A 119 -19.64 -5.27 -3.86
N ALA A 120 -19.26 -4.12 -3.30
CA ALA A 120 -17.87 -3.76 -3.07
C ALA A 120 -17.74 -2.91 -1.80
N ARG A 121 -16.52 -2.85 -1.26
CA ARG A 121 -16.16 -2.02 -0.11
C ARG A 121 -14.76 -1.46 -0.27
N VAL A 122 -14.45 -0.39 0.44
CA VAL A 122 -13.06 0.05 0.63
C VAL A 122 -12.48 -0.73 1.80
N LEU A 123 -11.52 -1.61 1.54
CA LEU A 123 -10.83 -2.39 2.58
C LEU A 123 -9.33 -2.09 2.58
N LEU A 124 -8.87 -1.43 3.64
CA LEU A 124 -7.46 -1.19 3.90
C LEU A 124 -7.00 -2.07 5.07
N VAL A 125 -6.00 -2.90 4.85
CA VAL A 125 -5.40 -3.77 5.88
C VAL A 125 -4.03 -3.20 6.25
N CYS A 126 -3.86 -2.83 7.51
CA CYS A 126 -2.65 -2.20 8.00
C CYS A 126 -2.09 -2.93 9.23
N SER A 127 -0.90 -3.53 9.12
CA SER A 127 -0.32 -4.31 10.23
C SER A 127 0.54 -3.48 11.20
N LYS A 128 0.86 -2.21 10.89
CA LYS A 128 1.75 -1.40 11.74
C LYS A 128 1.34 0.05 11.93
N THR A 129 1.19 0.84 10.87
CA THR A 129 0.90 2.28 11.02
C THR A 129 0.12 2.85 9.84
N ALA A 130 -1.00 3.50 10.12
CA ALA A 130 -1.76 4.27 9.14
C ALA A 130 -1.80 5.75 9.55
N TYR A 131 -1.57 6.67 8.59
CA TYR A 131 -1.68 8.11 8.82
C TYR A 131 -2.31 8.82 7.61
N SER A 132 -3.16 9.82 7.88
CA SER A 132 -3.81 10.66 6.87
C SER A 132 -3.58 12.13 7.20
N ARG A 133 -3.10 12.92 6.22
CA ARG A 133 -2.80 14.35 6.44
C ARG A 133 -4.02 15.26 6.44
N ASN A 134 -5.10 14.94 5.73
CA ASN A 134 -6.31 15.79 5.70
C ASN A 134 -7.48 15.19 4.88
N GLN A 135 -8.05 14.06 5.28
CA GLN A 135 -9.29 13.56 4.66
C GLN A 135 -10.34 13.29 5.73
N MET A 136 -11.56 13.80 5.53
CA MET A 136 -12.70 13.26 6.27
C MET A 136 -12.90 11.82 5.81
N LEU A 137 -12.47 10.87 6.65
CA LEU A 137 -12.56 9.44 6.42
C LEU A 137 -14.03 9.01 6.57
N TYR A 138 -14.87 9.22 5.56
CA TYR A 138 -16.19 8.65 5.54
C TYR A 138 -16.10 7.22 5.01
N SER A 139 -16.36 6.24 5.87
CA SER A 139 -16.56 4.83 5.50
C SER A 139 -15.32 4.08 4.98
N ILE A 140 -14.14 4.31 5.57
CA ILE A 140 -12.99 3.43 5.40
C ILE A 140 -12.93 2.49 6.59
N GLU A 141 -13.01 1.18 6.33
CA GLU A 141 -12.69 0.15 7.32
C GLU A 141 -11.18 -0.11 7.26
N ILE A 142 -10.46 0.36 8.28
CA ILE A 142 -9.04 0.04 8.47
C ILE A 142 -8.97 -1.09 9.48
N LEU A 143 -8.54 -2.26 9.03
CA LEU A 143 -8.31 -3.41 9.91
C LEU A 143 -6.84 -3.46 10.31
N PHE A 144 -6.60 -3.51 11.62
CA PHE A 144 -5.30 -3.85 12.18
C PHE A 144 -5.25 -5.36 12.40
N SER A 145 -4.38 -6.04 11.66
CA SER A 145 -4.12 -7.49 11.77
C SER A 145 -2.86 -7.76 12.57
#